data_AF-A0A9P5R7G2-F1
#
_entry.id   AF-A0A9P5R7G2-F1
#
_cell.length_a   1.000
_cell.length_b   1.000
_cell.length_c   1.000
_cell.angle_alpha   90.00
_cell.angle_beta   90.00
_cell.angle_gamma   90.00
#
_symmetry.space_group_name_H-M   'P 1'
#
loop_
_entity.id
_entity.type
_entity.pdbx_description
1 polymer ?
#
loop_
_entity_poly.entity_id
_entity_poly.type
_entity_poly.pdbx_seq_one_letter_code
_entity_poly.pdbx_strand_id
1 'polypeptide(L)'
;CFDWAAQEKEDMESLSQHGAGGPTWKSQDFGQELSSTDPSLRPSYLIHGLVPLARVNIEYHRILTKDLDTIAFAFSQPLERLWVKFVQGPALMQMVHLGYGWGRLPILDRLELFVSSGNRLALNSFLLTQCPSLLTFKVKDDTFVYYCRDIIPCVPVHLLRAWNIDLKGWSALTFDPTALESTKQLRILRLNMKRSKCCYIPPVDELERSYSIVNGFRPDGPGTGICHA
;
A
#
# COMPACT_ATOMS: atom_id res chain seq x y z
N CYS A 1 -15.64 8.31 8.26
CA CYS A 1 -16.09 7.83 9.61
C CYS A 1 -14.94 7.73 10.63
N PHE A 2 -13.70 7.63 10.17
CA PHE A 2 -12.49 7.68 11.02
C PHE A 2 -11.79 9.03 10.99
N ASP A 3 -12.43 10.08 10.44
CA ASP A 3 -11.83 11.42 10.33
C ASP A 3 -11.43 11.97 11.71
N TRP A 4 -12.18 11.65 12.77
CA TRP A 4 -11.83 12.01 14.15
C TRP A 4 -10.49 11.41 14.61
N ALA A 5 -10.20 10.16 14.24
CA ALA A 5 -8.97 9.47 14.65
C ALA A 5 -7.76 9.97 13.86
N ALA A 6 -7.96 10.36 12.60
CA ALA A 6 -6.92 11.02 11.81
C ALA A 6 -6.62 12.42 12.39
N GLN A 7 -7.64 13.21 12.73
CA GLN A 7 -7.45 14.52 13.37
C GLN A 7 -6.73 14.39 14.70
N GLU A 8 -7.14 13.45 15.56
CA GLU A 8 -6.47 13.22 16.84
C GLU A 8 -5.00 12.85 16.65
N LYS A 9 -4.67 12.03 15.65
CA LYS A 9 -3.28 11.73 15.29
C LYS A 9 -2.51 12.98 14.86
N GLU A 10 -3.08 13.80 13.98
CA GLU A 10 -2.46 15.06 13.53
C GLU A 10 -2.21 16.02 14.70
N ASP A 11 -3.18 16.17 15.59
CA ASP A 11 -3.08 17.00 16.79
C ASP A 11 -1.93 16.52 17.69
N MET A 12 -1.80 15.20 17.90
CA MET A 12 -0.70 14.62 18.67
C MET A 12 0.67 14.82 18.01
N GLU A 13 0.77 14.59 16.68
CA GLU A 13 2.01 14.77 15.94
C GLU A 13 2.44 16.26 15.93
N SER A 14 1.49 17.20 15.84
CA SER A 14 1.77 18.64 15.89
C SER A 14 2.29 19.10 17.26
N LEU A 15 1.73 18.58 18.36
CA LEU A 15 2.19 18.84 19.73
C LEU A 15 3.62 18.35 19.97
N SER A 16 3.97 17.18 19.41
CA SER A 16 5.32 16.62 19.51
C SER A 16 6.38 17.49 18.80
N GLN A 17 6.01 18.13 17.69
CA GLN A 17 6.90 19.02 16.93
C GLN A 17 7.16 20.35 17.64
N HIS A 18 6.21 20.84 18.43
CA HIS A 18 6.32 22.11 19.15
C HIS A 18 6.95 21.95 20.54
N GLY A 19 6.95 20.74 21.11
CA GLY A 19 7.56 20.44 22.42
C GLY A 19 9.09 20.47 22.46
N ALA A 20 9.78 20.42 21.31
CA ALA A 20 11.25 20.48 21.24
C ALA A 20 11.83 21.90 21.47
N GLY A 21 10.97 22.91 21.65
CA GLY A 21 11.35 24.32 21.88
C GLY A 21 10.77 24.93 23.17
N GLY A 22 10.44 24.13 24.19
CA GLY A 22 9.87 24.60 25.47
C GLY A 22 10.92 24.96 26.54
N PRO A 23 10.60 25.85 27.51
CA PRO A 23 11.58 26.65 28.25
C PRO A 23 12.39 25.85 29.26
N THR A 24 13.62 26.31 29.55
CA THR A 24 14.44 25.86 30.67
C THR A 24 13.75 26.17 32.02
N TRP A 25 12.87 25.29 32.48
CA TRP A 25 12.42 25.30 33.87
C TRP A 25 13.51 24.62 34.70
N LYS A 26 14.33 25.43 35.37
CA LYS A 26 15.21 24.97 36.47
C LYS A 26 14.32 24.43 37.58
N SER A 27 14.04 23.13 37.58
CA SER A 27 13.56 22.43 38.77
C SER A 27 14.75 21.79 39.48
N GLN A 28 14.88 22.24 40.71
CA GLN A 28 15.86 21.86 41.71
C GLN A 28 15.50 20.47 42.25
N ASP A 29 16.54 19.63 42.38
CA ASP A 29 16.69 18.41 43.18
C ASP A 29 15.43 17.75 43.76
N PHE A 30 15.15 16.49 43.38
CA PHE A 30 14.87 15.39 44.31
C PHE A 30 14.77 14.04 43.57
N GLY A 31 15.59 13.06 44.00
CA GLY A 31 15.27 11.63 43.91
C GLY A 31 15.59 10.89 42.60
N GLN A 32 16.77 10.26 42.56
CA GLN A 32 17.11 9.17 41.64
C GLN A 32 16.16 7.97 41.82
N GLU A 33 15.37 7.65 40.80
CA GLU A 33 15.01 6.28 40.45
C GLU A 33 15.14 6.07 38.94
N LEU A 34 15.85 5.00 38.58
CA LEU A 34 16.16 4.59 37.22
C LEU A 34 14.88 4.19 36.48
N SER A 35 14.38 5.07 35.61
CA SER A 35 13.52 4.70 34.49
C SER A 35 13.81 5.61 33.30
N SER A 36 14.98 5.39 32.70
CA SER A 36 15.34 5.93 31.39
C SER A 36 14.55 5.18 30.31
N THR A 37 13.27 5.49 30.18
CA THR A 37 12.57 5.41 28.89
C THR A 37 12.11 6.81 28.59
N ASP A 38 12.79 7.45 27.62
CA ASP A 38 12.42 8.75 27.09
C ASP A 38 10.90 8.76 26.78
N PRO A 39 10.09 9.60 27.46
CA PRO A 39 8.65 9.62 27.25
C PRO A 39 8.28 10.05 25.81
N SER A 40 9.21 10.64 25.06
CA SER A 40 9.03 10.98 23.64
C SER A 40 8.97 9.76 22.70
N LEU A 41 9.38 8.56 23.17
CA LEU A 41 9.34 7.33 22.39
C LEU A 41 8.09 6.48 22.64
N ARG A 42 7.26 6.82 23.62
CA ARG A 42 6.03 6.05 23.89
C ARG A 42 5.00 6.38 22.83
N PRO A 43 4.48 5.37 22.09
CA PRO A 43 3.37 5.58 21.17
C PRO A 43 2.22 6.30 21.87
N SER A 44 1.71 7.35 21.24
CA SER A 44 0.73 8.26 21.84
C SER A 44 -0.55 7.56 22.34
N TYR A 45 -0.95 6.45 21.71
CA TYR A 45 -2.08 5.64 22.17
C TYR A 45 -1.89 5.08 23.60
N LEU A 46 -0.66 4.83 24.05
CA LEU A 46 -0.36 4.40 25.43
C LEU A 46 -0.49 5.53 26.43
N ILE A 47 -0.27 6.78 26.00
CA ILE A 47 -0.35 7.97 26.86
C ILE A 47 -1.82 8.34 27.10
N HIS A 48 -2.66 8.20 26.08
CA HIS A 48 -4.06 8.63 26.12
C HIS A 48 -5.06 7.50 26.40
N GLY A 49 -4.59 6.27 26.61
CA GLY A 49 -5.48 5.13 26.87
C GLY A 49 -6.35 4.73 25.68
N LEU A 50 -5.94 5.11 24.47
CA LEU A 50 -6.65 4.74 23.24
C LEU A 50 -6.43 3.24 22.98
N VAL A 51 -7.51 2.56 22.59
CA VAL A 51 -7.42 1.14 22.23
C VAL A 51 -6.67 1.02 20.90
N PRO A 52 -5.47 0.42 20.86
CA PRO A 52 -4.70 0.31 19.63
C PRO A 52 -5.43 -0.63 18.66
N LEU A 53 -5.74 -0.12 17.47
CA LEU A 53 -6.36 -0.92 16.43
C LEU A 53 -5.29 -1.71 15.67
N ALA A 54 -4.91 -2.87 16.23
CA ALA A 54 -3.85 -3.70 15.66
C ALA A 54 -4.29 -4.50 14.43
N ARG A 55 -5.57 -4.87 14.34
CA ARG A 55 -6.08 -5.75 13.30
C ARG A 55 -7.39 -5.22 12.76
N VAL A 56 -7.42 -4.97 11.46
CA VAL A 56 -8.57 -4.44 10.75
C VAL A 56 -9.00 -5.46 9.71
N ASN A 57 -10.27 -5.88 9.79
CA ASN A 57 -10.93 -6.69 8.80
C ASN A 57 -12.20 -5.96 8.38
N ILE A 58 -12.28 -5.57 7.12
CA ILE A 58 -13.43 -4.86 6.58
C ILE A 58 -13.96 -5.58 5.34
N GLU A 59 -15.26 -5.86 5.35
CA GLU A 59 -15.99 -6.28 4.16
C GLU A 59 -16.95 -5.15 3.75
N TYR A 60 -16.64 -4.51 2.63
CA TYR A 60 -17.41 -3.41 2.09
C TYR A 60 -18.35 -3.88 1.00
N HIS A 61 -19.62 -3.46 1.10
CA HIS A 61 -20.54 -3.52 -0.03
C HIS A 61 -20.27 -2.41 -1.06
N ARG A 62 -19.65 -1.29 -0.67
CA ARG A 62 -19.28 -0.19 -1.59
C ARG A 62 -17.88 0.33 -1.28
N ILE A 63 -17.17 0.73 -2.32
CA ILE A 63 -15.79 1.19 -2.22
C ILE A 63 -15.75 2.58 -1.58
N LEU A 64 -15.28 2.64 -0.33
CA LEU A 64 -14.99 3.89 0.38
C LEU A 64 -13.48 3.98 0.60
N THR A 65 -12.74 4.33 -0.47
CA THR A 65 -11.27 4.42 -0.43
C THR A 65 -10.77 5.39 0.62
N LYS A 66 -11.45 6.54 0.77
CA LYS A 66 -11.11 7.56 1.76
C LYS A 66 -11.06 6.98 3.17
N ASP A 67 -12.07 6.22 3.59
CA ASP A 67 -12.10 5.64 4.94
C ASP A 67 -10.93 4.68 5.16
N LEU A 68 -10.53 3.92 4.14
CA LEU A 68 -9.38 3.00 4.26
C LEU A 68 -8.06 3.76 4.43
N ASP A 69 -7.83 4.80 3.62
CA ASP A 69 -6.65 5.65 3.72
C ASP A 69 -6.60 6.35 5.10
N THR A 70 -7.75 6.82 5.59
CA THR A 70 -7.89 7.42 6.93
C THR A 70 -7.59 6.41 8.05
N ILE A 71 -8.06 5.17 7.96
CA ILE A 71 -7.75 4.11 8.95
C ILE A 71 -6.25 3.81 8.96
N ALA A 72 -5.65 3.58 7.79
CA ALA A 72 -4.24 3.27 7.69
C ALA A 72 -3.38 4.40 8.25
N PHE A 73 -3.75 5.65 7.98
CA PHE A 73 -3.12 6.81 8.57
C PHE A 73 -3.31 6.86 10.09
N ALA A 74 -4.55 6.92 10.58
CA ALA A 74 -4.86 7.11 12.00
C ALA A 74 -4.22 6.02 12.89
N PHE A 75 -4.14 4.79 12.40
CA PHE A 75 -3.62 3.65 13.15
C PHE A 75 -2.26 3.16 12.65
N SER A 76 -1.49 4.02 11.96
CA SER A 76 -0.26 3.57 11.28
C SER A 76 0.77 2.92 12.21
N GLN A 77 0.82 3.34 13.48
CA GLN A 77 1.74 2.78 14.49
C GLN A 77 1.29 1.41 15.04
N PRO A 78 0.05 1.22 15.51
CA PRO A 78 -0.39 -0.06 16.05
C PRO A 78 -0.81 -1.09 14.99
N LEU A 79 -1.04 -0.70 13.73
CA LEU A 79 -1.65 -1.59 12.73
C LEU A 79 -0.69 -2.71 12.29
N GLU A 80 -0.96 -3.92 12.74
CA GLU A 80 -0.27 -5.17 12.36
C GLU A 80 -0.87 -5.78 11.10
N ARG A 81 -2.20 -5.75 10.96
CA ARG A 81 -2.92 -6.47 9.90
C ARG A 81 -4.04 -5.65 9.31
N LEU A 82 -4.05 -5.57 7.99
CA LEU A 82 -5.11 -4.94 7.22
C LEU A 82 -5.65 -5.91 6.18
N TRP A 83 -6.89 -6.32 6.37
CA TRP A 83 -7.64 -7.16 5.43
C TRP A 83 -8.86 -6.40 4.97
N VAL A 84 -9.01 -6.22 3.66
CA VAL A 84 -10.13 -5.50 3.07
C VAL A 84 -10.67 -6.27 1.90
N LYS A 85 -11.98 -6.47 1.88
CA LYS A 85 -12.72 -7.08 0.78
C LYS A 85 -13.83 -6.17 0.30
N PHE A 86 -13.78 -5.75 -0.95
CA PHE A 86 -14.82 -5.02 -1.64
C PHE A 86 -15.66 -6.00 -2.46
N VAL A 87 -16.93 -6.15 -2.08
CA VAL A 87 -17.85 -7.15 -2.65
C VAL A 87 -18.53 -6.60 -3.90
N GLN A 88 -18.96 -5.34 -3.89
CA GLN A 88 -19.68 -4.75 -5.02
C GLN A 88 -18.95 -3.55 -5.60
N GLY A 89 -18.80 -3.59 -6.91
CA GLY A 89 -18.36 -2.47 -7.72
C GLY A 89 -19.53 -1.60 -8.18
N PRO A 90 -19.26 -0.35 -8.57
CA PRO A 90 -20.19 0.36 -9.45
C PRO A 90 -20.46 -0.46 -10.72
N ALA A 91 -21.59 -0.19 -11.39
CA ALA A 91 -22.00 -0.93 -12.60
C ALA A 91 -20.99 -0.82 -13.75
N LEU A 92 -20.12 0.20 -13.72
CA LEU A 92 -19.03 0.41 -14.67
C LEU A 92 -17.70 0.08 -13.99
N MET A 93 -16.81 -0.56 -14.74
CA MET A 93 -15.43 -0.85 -14.34
C MET A 93 -14.72 0.44 -13.93
N GLN A 94 -14.35 0.56 -12.65
CA GLN A 94 -13.62 1.71 -12.12
C GLN A 94 -12.22 1.32 -11.63
N MET A 95 -11.29 2.26 -11.74
CA MET A 95 -9.98 2.16 -11.10
C MET A 95 -10.07 2.71 -9.68
N VAL A 96 -9.66 1.90 -8.72
CA VAL A 96 -9.71 2.19 -7.29
C VAL A 96 -8.29 2.46 -6.83
N HIS A 97 -8.02 3.72 -6.50
CA HIS A 97 -6.73 4.17 -6.02
C HIS A 97 -6.66 4.02 -4.50
N LEU A 98 -5.62 3.33 -4.00
CA LEU A 98 -5.38 3.12 -2.57
C LEU A 98 -3.94 3.42 -2.19
N GLY A 99 -3.71 3.74 -0.92
CA GLY A 99 -2.36 3.92 -0.38
C GLY A 99 -1.88 5.37 -0.37
N TYR A 100 -2.76 6.33 -0.67
CA TYR A 100 -2.43 7.74 -0.57
C TYR A 100 -2.55 8.16 0.90
N GLY A 101 -1.45 8.62 1.49
CA GLY A 101 -1.47 9.14 2.86
C GLY A 101 -1.49 8.09 3.98
N TRP A 102 -1.21 6.81 3.72
CA TRP A 102 -1.19 5.76 4.77
C TRP A 102 -0.16 6.01 5.89
N GLY A 103 0.79 6.93 5.68
CA GLY A 103 1.91 7.15 6.59
C GLY A 103 2.81 5.91 6.68
N ARG A 104 3.79 5.94 7.59
CA ARG A 104 4.66 4.79 7.83
C ARG A 104 3.91 3.75 8.68
N LEU A 105 3.93 2.51 8.23
CA LEU A 105 3.30 1.34 8.83
C LEU A 105 4.38 0.35 9.31
N PRO A 106 5.13 0.69 10.38
CA PRO A 106 6.37 0.00 10.74
C PRO A 106 6.17 -1.46 11.18
N ILE A 107 4.98 -1.82 11.68
CA ILE A 107 4.69 -3.16 12.21
C ILE A 107 3.65 -3.92 11.39
N LEU A 108 3.18 -3.38 10.26
CA LEU A 108 2.23 -4.05 9.39
C LEU A 108 2.88 -5.30 8.78
N ASP A 109 2.46 -6.48 9.25
CA ASP A 109 2.98 -7.78 8.81
C ASP A 109 2.16 -8.37 7.66
N ARG A 110 0.91 -7.93 7.51
CA ARG A 110 -0.03 -8.52 6.55
C ARG A 110 -0.96 -7.48 5.96
N LEU A 111 -0.89 -7.35 4.64
CA LEU A 111 -1.78 -6.52 3.83
C LEU A 111 -2.50 -7.40 2.81
N GLU A 112 -3.82 -7.48 2.91
CA GLU A 112 -4.64 -8.22 1.97
C GLU A 112 -5.81 -7.37 1.46
N LEU A 113 -5.83 -7.12 0.15
CA LEU A 113 -6.83 -6.30 -0.52
C LEU A 113 -7.50 -7.14 -1.61
N PHE A 114 -8.82 -7.28 -1.51
CA PHE A 114 -9.63 -8.06 -2.45
C PHE A 114 -10.71 -7.16 -3.04
N VAL A 115 -10.73 -7.00 -4.35
CA VAL A 115 -11.73 -6.22 -5.05
C VAL A 115 -12.47 -7.14 -6.02
N SER A 116 -13.79 -7.20 -5.88
CA SER A 116 -14.66 -7.99 -6.77
C SER A 116 -15.35 -7.08 -7.80
N SER A 117 -16.14 -7.71 -8.68
CA SER A 117 -17.06 -7.01 -9.59
C SER A 117 -16.39 -6.17 -10.69
N GLY A 118 -15.22 -6.62 -11.17
CA GLY A 118 -14.58 -6.05 -12.36
C GLY A 118 -13.83 -4.74 -12.16
N ASN A 119 -13.74 -4.20 -10.94
CA ASN A 119 -12.89 -3.02 -10.70
C ASN A 119 -11.40 -3.39 -10.72
N ARG A 120 -10.56 -2.39 -10.99
CA ARG A 120 -9.10 -2.49 -10.92
C ARG A 120 -8.61 -1.89 -9.63
N LEU A 121 -7.66 -2.53 -8.96
CA LEU A 121 -6.98 -1.92 -7.81
C LEU A 121 -5.64 -1.34 -8.24
N ALA A 122 -5.54 -0.01 -8.19
CA ALA A 122 -4.30 0.72 -8.40
C ALA A 122 -3.73 1.12 -7.03
N LEU A 123 -2.54 0.63 -6.72
CA LEU A 123 -1.84 0.99 -5.49
C LEU A 123 -0.92 2.16 -5.73
N ASN A 124 -0.81 3.04 -4.73
CA ASN A 124 0.22 4.07 -4.70
C ASN A 124 1.60 3.39 -4.85
N SER A 125 2.44 3.94 -5.72
CA SER A 125 3.76 3.37 -6.04
C SER A 125 4.71 3.30 -4.84
N PHE A 126 4.49 4.14 -3.83
CA PHE A 126 5.27 4.17 -2.60
C PHE A 126 4.60 3.43 -1.43
N LEU A 127 3.43 2.82 -1.63
CA LEU A 127 2.69 2.15 -0.55
C LEU A 127 3.56 1.12 0.18
N LEU A 128 4.27 0.30 -0.59
CA LEU A 128 5.07 -0.78 -0.04
C LEU A 128 6.34 -0.28 0.65
N THR A 129 6.86 0.91 0.30
CA THR A 129 8.02 1.51 0.99
C THR A 129 7.65 1.94 2.41
N GLN A 130 6.36 2.17 2.66
CA GLN A 130 5.84 2.48 3.98
C GLN A 130 5.64 1.26 4.88
N CYS A 131 5.79 0.03 4.35
CA CYS A 131 5.48 -1.22 5.05
C CYS A 131 6.73 -2.11 5.23
N PRO A 132 7.75 -1.68 5.99
CA PRO A 132 9.04 -2.40 6.07
C PRO A 132 8.97 -3.78 6.75
N SER A 133 7.93 -4.04 7.53
CA SER A 133 7.73 -5.33 8.22
C SER A 133 6.82 -6.30 7.47
N LEU A 134 6.42 -5.97 6.24
CA LEU A 134 5.44 -6.74 5.50
C LEU A 134 5.95 -8.16 5.19
N LEU A 135 5.22 -9.16 5.68
CA LEU A 135 5.51 -10.58 5.50
C LEU A 135 4.61 -11.20 4.42
N THR A 136 3.35 -10.80 4.40
CA THR A 136 2.33 -11.28 3.47
C THR A 136 1.68 -10.10 2.75
N PHE A 137 1.76 -10.11 1.42
CA PHE A 137 1.15 -9.13 0.56
C PHE A 137 0.23 -9.81 -0.44
N LYS A 138 -1.07 -9.58 -0.32
CA LYS A 138 -2.06 -10.13 -1.25
C LYS A 138 -2.91 -9.04 -1.83
N VAL A 139 -2.97 -8.97 -3.15
CA VAL A 139 -3.79 -7.99 -3.84
C VAL A 139 -4.48 -8.71 -4.97
N LYS A 140 -5.80 -8.73 -4.92
CA LYS A 140 -6.58 -9.44 -5.92
C LYS A 140 -7.68 -8.55 -6.40
N ASP A 141 -7.72 -8.35 -7.69
CA ASP A 141 -8.90 -7.84 -8.35
C ASP A 141 -9.36 -8.79 -9.46
N ASP A 142 -10.48 -8.43 -10.08
CA ASP A 142 -11.07 -9.19 -11.17
C ASP A 142 -10.72 -8.60 -12.54
N THR A 143 -9.58 -7.93 -12.70
CA THR A 143 -9.14 -7.44 -14.02
C THR A 143 -9.06 -8.60 -15.02
N PHE A 144 -9.80 -8.45 -16.13
CA PHE A 144 -9.78 -9.39 -17.26
C PHE A 144 -9.64 -8.71 -18.63
N VAL A 145 -9.77 -7.38 -18.69
CA VAL A 145 -9.49 -6.56 -19.88
C VAL A 145 -8.47 -5.51 -19.49
N TYR A 146 -7.43 -5.33 -20.32
CA TYR A 146 -6.41 -4.30 -20.19
C TYR A 146 -5.78 -4.01 -21.55
N TYR A 147 -5.16 -2.84 -21.68
CA TYR A 147 -4.27 -2.52 -22.79
C TYR A 147 -2.84 -2.53 -22.29
N CYS A 148 -1.89 -3.02 -23.10
CA CYS A 148 -0.47 -3.08 -22.73
C CYS A 148 0.09 -1.71 -22.35
N ARG A 149 -0.31 -0.67 -23.10
CA ARG A 149 0.07 0.73 -22.87
C ARG A 149 -0.41 1.31 -21.53
N ASP A 150 -1.42 0.70 -20.91
CA ASP A 150 -1.95 1.16 -19.62
C ASP A 150 -1.16 0.55 -18.45
N ILE A 151 -0.34 -0.47 -18.70
CA ILE A 151 0.47 -1.13 -17.67
C ILE A 151 1.66 -0.22 -17.36
N ILE A 152 1.54 0.52 -16.26
CA ILE A 152 2.65 1.28 -15.68
C ILE A 152 3.28 0.39 -14.61
N PRO A 153 4.55 -0.03 -14.76
CA PRO A 153 5.25 -0.76 -13.71
C PRO A 153 5.22 0.03 -12.40
N CYS A 154 4.91 -0.64 -11.29
CA CYS A 154 5.09 -0.06 -9.97
C CYS A 154 6.59 0.26 -9.75
N VAL A 155 6.88 1.23 -8.89
CA VAL A 155 8.27 1.52 -8.50
C VAL A 155 8.86 0.26 -7.85
N PRO A 156 10.13 -0.11 -8.13
CA PRO A 156 10.81 -1.18 -7.42
C PRO A 156 10.70 -0.96 -5.91
N VAL A 157 10.10 -1.90 -5.19
CA VAL A 157 10.04 -1.81 -3.73
C VAL A 157 10.83 -2.92 -3.06
N HIS A 158 11.58 -2.51 -2.04
CA HIS A 158 12.33 -3.37 -1.15
C HIS A 158 11.42 -4.09 -0.16
N LEU A 159 10.93 -5.28 -0.52
CA LEU A 159 10.14 -6.15 0.36
C LEU A 159 11.04 -7.13 1.12
N LEU A 160 12.00 -6.62 1.89
CA LEU A 160 13.10 -7.41 2.47
C LEU A 160 12.64 -8.62 3.30
N ARG A 161 11.45 -8.55 3.91
CA ARG A 161 10.89 -9.57 4.81
C ARG A 161 9.71 -10.35 4.21
N ALA A 162 9.25 -9.99 3.01
CA ALA A 162 8.08 -10.65 2.45
C ALA A 162 8.42 -12.10 2.08
N TRP A 163 7.59 -13.04 2.57
CA TRP A 163 7.71 -14.46 2.25
C TRP A 163 6.57 -14.94 1.35
N ASN A 164 5.47 -14.20 1.27
CA ASN A 164 4.29 -14.53 0.47
C ASN A 164 3.76 -13.31 -0.27
N ILE A 165 3.85 -13.35 -1.61
CA ILE A 165 3.28 -12.37 -2.52
C ILE A 165 2.26 -13.09 -3.41
N ASP A 166 0.99 -12.69 -3.34
CA ASP A 166 -0.11 -13.26 -4.13
C ASP A 166 -0.91 -12.14 -4.80
N LEU A 167 -0.57 -11.88 -6.05
CA LEU A 167 -1.13 -10.82 -6.87
C LEU A 167 -2.05 -11.42 -7.93
N LYS A 168 -3.22 -10.82 -8.11
CA LYS A 168 -4.16 -11.18 -9.16
C LYS A 168 -4.72 -9.94 -9.84
N GLY A 169 -4.79 -9.99 -11.17
CA GLY A 169 -5.40 -8.93 -11.97
C GLY A 169 -4.46 -7.75 -12.15
N TRP A 170 -4.93 -6.52 -11.93
CA TRP A 170 -4.13 -5.31 -12.21
C TRP A 170 -2.80 -5.29 -11.47
N SER A 171 -2.84 -5.62 -10.17
CA SER A 171 -1.64 -5.71 -9.33
C SER A 171 -0.59 -6.72 -9.81
N ALA A 172 -1.00 -7.77 -10.52
CA ALA A 172 -0.06 -8.74 -11.09
C ALA A 172 0.57 -8.21 -12.38
N LEU A 173 -0.16 -7.41 -13.16
CA LEU A 173 0.34 -6.78 -14.38
C LEU A 173 1.36 -5.67 -14.09
N THR A 174 1.12 -4.88 -13.04
CA THR A 174 2.00 -3.75 -12.67
C THR A 174 3.12 -4.15 -11.71
N PHE A 175 3.27 -5.43 -11.37
CA PHE A 175 4.32 -5.90 -10.48
C PHE A 175 5.70 -5.75 -11.12
N ASP A 176 6.60 -5.01 -10.46
CA ASP A 176 7.97 -4.86 -10.92
C ASP A 176 8.82 -6.07 -10.50
N PRO A 177 9.35 -6.85 -11.45
CA PRO A 177 10.16 -8.03 -11.14
C PRO A 177 11.49 -7.69 -10.43
N THR A 178 12.01 -6.47 -10.53
CA THR A 178 13.24 -6.06 -9.83
C THR A 178 13.08 -6.10 -8.30
N ALA A 179 11.84 -6.03 -7.79
CA ALA A 179 11.56 -6.22 -6.37
C ALA A 179 12.05 -7.59 -5.85
N LEU A 180 12.10 -8.61 -6.73
CA LEU A 180 12.57 -9.96 -6.38
C LEU A 180 14.07 -9.99 -6.01
N GLU A 181 14.87 -9.04 -6.51
CA GLU A 181 16.28 -8.96 -6.15
C GLU A 181 16.47 -8.65 -4.66
N SER A 182 15.58 -7.85 -4.09
CA SER A 182 15.60 -7.46 -2.68
C SER A 182 14.82 -8.42 -1.75
N THR A 183 13.88 -9.19 -2.31
CA THR A 183 12.95 -10.04 -1.54
C THR A 183 13.55 -11.43 -1.29
N LYS A 184 14.71 -11.50 -0.61
CA LYS A 184 15.47 -12.75 -0.43
C LYS A 184 14.74 -13.82 0.40
N GLN A 185 13.70 -13.43 1.16
CA GLN A 185 12.92 -14.35 2.00
C GLN A 185 11.68 -14.91 1.28
N LEU A 186 11.46 -14.56 0.00
CA LEU A 186 10.28 -14.97 -0.75
C LEU A 186 10.22 -16.50 -0.91
N ARG A 187 9.12 -17.10 -0.44
CA ARG A 187 8.85 -18.54 -0.59
C ARG A 187 7.71 -18.80 -1.56
N ILE A 188 6.77 -17.87 -1.64
CA ILE A 188 5.57 -17.99 -2.47
C ILE A 188 5.44 -16.71 -3.28
N LEU A 189 5.57 -16.84 -4.60
CA LEU A 189 5.17 -15.83 -5.57
C LEU A 189 4.02 -16.39 -6.40
N ARG A 190 2.89 -15.71 -6.41
CA ARG A 190 1.75 -16.04 -7.27
C ARG A 190 1.36 -14.78 -8.03
N LEU A 191 1.52 -14.83 -9.35
CA LEU A 191 1.04 -13.80 -10.27
C LEU A 191 -0.05 -14.44 -11.11
N ASN A 192 -1.28 -13.99 -10.94
CA ASN A 192 -2.45 -14.62 -11.56
C ASN A 192 -3.23 -13.60 -12.39
N MET A 193 -3.80 -14.07 -13.50
CA MET A 193 -4.82 -13.34 -14.22
C MET A 193 -6.10 -14.16 -14.26
N LYS A 194 -7.25 -13.49 -14.33
CA LYS A 194 -8.50 -14.20 -14.61
C LYS A 194 -8.39 -14.79 -16.02
N ARG A 195 -8.54 -16.11 -16.13
CA ARG A 195 -8.50 -16.79 -17.44
C ARG A 195 -9.65 -16.28 -18.31
N SER A 196 -9.31 -15.70 -19.45
CA SER A 196 -10.23 -15.50 -20.57
C SER A 196 -10.14 -16.71 -21.51
N LYS A 197 -11.17 -16.94 -22.32
CA LYS A 197 -11.13 -17.93 -23.42
C LYS A 197 -10.10 -17.55 -24.49
N CYS A 198 -9.77 -16.26 -24.56
CA CYS A 198 -8.79 -15.69 -25.48
C CYS A 198 -7.67 -15.07 -24.65
N CYS A 199 -6.47 -15.65 -24.66
CA CYS A 199 -5.28 -15.04 -24.09
C CYS A 199 -4.51 -14.36 -25.23
N TYR A 200 -4.39 -13.03 -25.18
CA TYR A 200 -3.52 -12.28 -26.09
C TYR A 200 -2.16 -12.11 -25.42
N ILE A 201 -1.15 -12.77 -25.97
CA ILE A 201 0.25 -12.48 -25.64
C ILE A 201 0.70 -11.50 -26.73
N PRO A 202 0.99 -10.24 -26.39
CA PRO A 202 1.42 -9.26 -27.37
C PRO A 202 2.69 -9.76 -28.10
N PRO A 203 2.84 -9.48 -29.40
CA PRO A 203 4.08 -9.75 -30.10
C PRO A 203 5.25 -8.99 -29.44
N VAL A 204 6.47 -9.52 -29.57
CA VAL A 204 7.68 -8.96 -28.94
C VAL A 204 7.83 -7.48 -29.23
N ASP A 205 7.59 -7.04 -30.47
CA ASP A 205 7.68 -5.62 -30.87
C ASP A 205 6.69 -4.71 -30.14
N GLU A 206 5.52 -5.22 -29.72
CA GLU A 206 4.56 -4.47 -28.90
C GLU A 206 5.00 -4.41 -27.45
N LEU A 207 5.58 -5.50 -26.93
CA LEU A 207 6.19 -5.54 -25.60
C LEU A 207 7.37 -4.57 -25.54
N GLU A 208 8.29 -4.60 -26.49
CA GLU A 208 9.47 -3.72 -26.53
C GLU A 208 9.07 -2.24 -26.59
N ARG A 209 8.05 -1.88 -27.39
CA ARG A 209 7.50 -0.52 -27.43
C ARG A 209 6.84 -0.11 -26.11
N SER A 210 6.03 -1.00 -25.52
CA SER A 210 5.27 -0.70 -24.30
C SER A 210 6.18 -0.59 -23.07
N TYR A 211 7.22 -1.43 -22.99
CA TYR A 211 8.14 -1.47 -21.87
C TYR A 211 9.39 -0.61 -22.07
N SER A 212 9.59 -0.04 -23.27
CA SER A 212 10.75 0.77 -23.63
C SER A 212 12.01 0.26 -22.92
N ILE A 213 12.45 -0.95 -23.28
CA ILE A 213 13.77 -1.44 -22.89
C ILE A 213 14.71 -0.26 -23.19
N VAL A 214 15.25 0.33 -22.12
CA VAL A 214 16.06 1.54 -22.16
C VAL A 214 17.37 1.21 -22.84
N ASN A 215 17.33 1.10 -24.16
CA ASN A 215 18.46 0.99 -25.06
C ASN A 215 18.15 1.89 -26.26
N GLY A 216 18.29 3.20 -26.02
CA GLY A 216 18.36 4.18 -27.09
C GLY A 216 17.02 4.83 -27.44
N PHE A 217 16.88 6.08 -26.99
CA PHE A 217 16.05 7.09 -27.62
C PHE A 217 16.14 6.99 -29.16
N ARG A 218 15.03 6.70 -29.83
CA ARG A 218 14.75 7.26 -31.16
C ARG A 218 13.27 7.64 -31.23
N PRO A 219 12.95 8.92 -31.45
CA PRO A 219 11.58 9.33 -31.69
C PRO A 219 11.24 9.05 -33.16
N ASP A 220 10.06 8.48 -33.40
CA ASP A 220 9.06 8.97 -34.36
C ASP A 220 8.13 7.85 -34.84
N GLY A 221 6.82 8.03 -34.63
CA GLY A 221 5.78 7.27 -35.32
C GLY A 221 4.51 7.00 -34.50
N PRO A 222 3.31 7.48 -34.91
CA PRO A 222 2.07 7.31 -34.16
C PRO A 222 1.43 5.95 -34.49
N GLY A 223 1.37 5.05 -33.50
CA GLY A 223 0.70 3.76 -33.62
C GLY A 223 -0.52 3.67 -32.70
N THR A 224 -1.70 3.99 -33.21
CA THR A 224 -2.99 3.77 -32.56
C THR A 224 -3.35 2.27 -32.60
N GLY A 225 -2.89 1.51 -31.63
CA GLY A 225 -3.35 0.14 -31.37
C GLY A 225 -4.39 0.12 -30.25
N ILE A 226 -5.66 -0.11 -30.59
CA ILE A 226 -6.70 -0.45 -29.61
C ILE A 226 -6.83 -1.98 -29.66
N CYS A 227 -6.42 -2.66 -28.59
CA CYS A 227 -6.61 -4.10 -28.43
C CYS A 227 -7.99 -4.39 -27.84
N HIS A 228 -8.92 -4.84 -28.67
CA HIS A 228 -10.17 -5.42 -28.17
C HIS A 228 -9.93 -6.87 -27.75
N ALA A 229 -10.34 -7.21 -26.52
CA ALA A 229 -10.41 -8.56 -25.99
C ALA A 229 -11.74 -9.24 -26.33
#